data_AF-A0A2G9TYJ1-F1
#
_entry.id   AF-A0A2G9TYJ1-F1
#
_cell.length_a   1.000
_cell.length_b   1.000
_cell.length_c   1.000
_cell.angle_alpha   90.00
_cell.angle_beta   90.00
_cell.angle_gamma   90.00
#
_symmetry.space_group_name_H-M   'P 1'
#
loop_
_entity.id
_entity.type
_entity.pdbx_description
1 polymer ?
#
loop_
_entity_poly.entity_id
_entity_poly.type
_entity_poly.pdbx_seq_one_letter_code
_entity_poly.pdbx_strand_id
1 'polypeptide(L)'
;MQLFSLTDSRAAHRRITKAFAEWRSCMKILLDNTGRNPSKVWMDIPKITNFCVNTTDVRRIKLTLLVNGDEVKRGIISNGSEFFGADPVTTTNAHIFGRIGKFFPVAVSNLSGLSYSTIRADNGSYVKRTVAHVHLATFLTQMVNRTRIDNLLMDNEGPEYDLIPMITIDNVLPEKNIVICQMNVEFHNWVSKGRPCLPNVMSGMLQQGRYAHTMFMNTDRLVKIDCEDCGRKYSDTGDDVAKENFSDSPILKLL
;
A
#
# COMPACT_ATOMS: atom_id res chain seq x y z
N MET A 1 20.97 -19.69 -14.38
CA MET A 1 19.66 -20.00 -13.77
C MET A 1 19.94 -20.71 -12.45
N GLN A 2 19.91 -20.00 -11.34
CA GLN A 2 20.26 -20.55 -10.02
C GLN A 2 19.02 -21.22 -9.43
N LEU A 3 19.06 -22.53 -9.26
CA LEU A 3 18.01 -23.31 -8.61
C LEU A 3 18.03 -22.98 -7.11
N PHE A 4 17.14 -22.08 -6.67
CA PHE A 4 16.88 -21.90 -5.25
C PHE A 4 16.24 -23.17 -4.67
N SER A 5 16.87 -23.75 -3.65
CA SER A 5 16.33 -24.92 -2.95
C SER A 5 15.07 -24.57 -2.14
N LEU A 6 14.07 -25.45 -2.13
CA LEU A 6 12.87 -25.34 -1.28
C LEU A 6 13.20 -25.16 0.22
N THR A 7 14.36 -25.67 0.68
CA THR A 7 14.83 -25.50 2.06
C THR A 7 15.25 -24.06 2.35
N ASP A 8 15.84 -23.37 1.37
CA ASP A 8 16.32 -22.00 1.49
C ASP A 8 15.15 -21.01 1.51
N SER A 9 14.14 -21.26 0.66
CA SER A 9 12.86 -20.53 0.66
C SER A 9 12.17 -20.54 2.03
N ARG A 10 12.10 -21.70 2.70
CA ARG A 10 11.46 -21.80 4.02
C ARG A 10 12.26 -21.09 5.10
N ALA A 11 13.59 -21.17 5.03
CA ALA A 11 14.47 -20.49 5.99
C ALA A 11 14.36 -18.96 5.86
N ALA A 12 14.33 -18.45 4.63
CA ALA A 12 14.09 -17.06 4.31
C ALA A 12 12.74 -16.56 4.86
N HIS A 13 11.66 -17.28 4.57
CA HIS A 13 10.32 -16.94 5.08
C HIS A 13 10.30 -16.88 6.62
N ARG A 14 10.91 -17.86 7.31
CA ARG A 14 11.00 -17.87 8.79
C ARG A 14 11.74 -16.64 9.34
N ARG A 15 12.84 -16.22 8.71
CA ARG A 15 13.59 -15.02 9.13
C ARG A 15 12.71 -13.77 9.03
N ILE A 16 11.98 -13.63 7.93
CA ILE A 16 11.07 -12.51 7.68
C ILE A 16 9.92 -12.52 8.69
N THR A 17 9.26 -13.65 8.91
CA THR A 17 8.17 -13.77 9.89
C THR A 17 8.65 -13.41 11.30
N LYS A 18 9.87 -13.83 11.67
CA LYS A 18 10.48 -13.46 12.95
C LYS A 18 10.71 -11.95 13.06
N ALA A 19 11.31 -11.33 12.04
CA ALA A 19 11.56 -9.89 12.02
C ALA A 19 10.25 -9.08 12.17
N PHE A 20 9.19 -9.51 11.49
CA PHE A 20 7.88 -8.87 11.61
C PHE A 20 7.16 -9.16 12.94
N ALA A 21 7.41 -10.30 13.57
CA ALA A 21 6.89 -10.58 14.92
C ALA A 21 7.52 -9.64 15.97
N GLU A 22 8.84 -9.41 15.89
CA GLU A 22 9.55 -8.45 16.75
C GLU A 22 9.05 -7.02 16.51
N TRP A 23 8.94 -6.60 15.24
CA TRP A 23 8.35 -5.30 14.87
C TRP A 23 6.94 -5.13 15.44
N ARG A 24 6.09 -6.14 15.29
CA ARG A 24 4.70 -6.10 15.77
C ARG A 24 4.63 -5.97 17.28
N SER A 25 5.52 -6.65 18.01
CA SER A 25 5.63 -6.52 19.47
C SER A 25 6.02 -5.10 19.86
N CYS A 26 7.03 -4.52 19.20
CA CYS A 26 7.44 -3.13 19.42
C CYS A 26 6.28 -2.15 19.20
N MET A 27 5.56 -2.28 18.07
CA MET A 27 4.45 -1.38 17.73
C MET A 27 3.33 -1.42 18.76
N LYS A 28 2.94 -2.63 19.20
CA LYS A 28 1.89 -2.81 20.22
C LYS A 28 2.26 -2.11 21.52
N ILE A 29 3.46 -2.36 22.04
CA ILE A 29 3.94 -1.76 23.29
C ILE A 29 3.91 -0.23 23.22
N LEU A 30 4.43 0.35 22.13
CA LEU A 30 4.51 1.80 22.01
C LEU A 30 3.15 2.46 21.77
N LEU A 31 2.28 1.85 20.96
CA LEU A 31 0.94 2.39 20.72
C LEU A 31 0.04 2.30 21.95
N ASP A 32 0.13 1.22 22.73
CA ASP A 32 -0.62 1.10 23.99
C ASP A 32 -0.23 2.21 24.98
N ASN A 33 1.04 2.64 24.97
CA ASN A 33 1.55 3.75 25.79
C ASN A 33 1.14 5.14 25.29
N THR A 34 0.80 5.30 24.00
CA THR A 34 0.34 6.58 23.45
C THR A 34 -1.03 7.00 24.01
N GLY A 35 -1.86 6.03 24.42
CA GLY A 35 -3.22 6.24 24.88
C GLY A 35 -4.24 6.31 23.73
N ARG A 36 -5.53 6.48 24.04
CA ARG A 36 -6.64 6.39 23.06
C ARG A 36 -7.00 7.70 22.35
N ASN A 37 -6.25 8.78 22.54
CA ASN A 37 -6.55 10.06 21.91
C ASN A 37 -6.21 10.01 20.40
N PRO A 38 -7.18 10.16 19.49
CA PRO A 38 -6.93 9.95 18.06
C PRO A 38 -5.91 10.93 17.45
N SER A 39 -5.95 12.21 17.87
CA SER A 39 -4.99 13.22 17.40
C SER A 39 -3.57 12.90 17.85
N LYS A 40 -3.39 12.42 19.08
CA LYS A 40 -2.07 12.03 19.59
C LYS A 40 -1.54 10.80 18.87
N VAL A 41 -2.38 9.78 18.68
CA VAL A 41 -2.02 8.57 17.92
C VAL A 41 -1.60 8.95 16.49
N TRP A 42 -2.34 9.82 15.82
CA TRP A 42 -1.98 10.30 14.48
C TRP A 42 -0.57 10.92 14.44
N MET A 43 -0.22 11.78 15.41
CA MET A 43 1.08 12.44 15.45
C MET A 43 2.23 11.49 15.83
N ASP A 44 1.95 10.46 16.63
CA ASP A 44 2.97 9.56 17.18
C ASP A 44 3.23 8.33 16.29
N ILE A 45 2.26 7.86 15.49
CA ILE A 45 2.42 6.71 14.57
C ILE A 45 3.67 6.84 13.69
N PRO A 46 3.98 7.98 13.04
CA PRO A 46 5.22 8.15 12.28
C PRO A 46 6.48 7.80 13.07
N LYS A 47 6.56 8.35 14.29
CA LYS A 47 7.72 8.20 15.17
C LYS A 47 7.85 6.76 15.67
N ILE A 48 6.73 6.17 16.09
CA ILE A 48 6.66 4.79 16.57
C ILE A 48 7.04 3.81 15.46
N THR A 49 6.48 4.00 14.26
CA THR A 49 6.79 3.17 13.08
C THR A 49 8.27 3.23 12.75
N ASN A 50 8.84 4.44 12.67
CA ASN A 50 10.26 4.61 12.38
C ASN A 50 11.15 3.96 13.46
N PHE A 51 10.80 4.12 14.74
CA PHE A 51 11.51 3.48 15.84
C PHE A 51 11.47 1.95 15.73
N CYS A 52 10.29 1.35 15.56
CA CYS A 52 10.14 -0.11 15.50
C CYS A 52 10.77 -0.73 14.25
N VAL A 53 10.76 -0.03 13.12
CA VAL A 53 11.47 -0.48 11.91
C VAL A 53 12.97 -0.46 12.15
N ASN A 54 13.53 0.63 12.70
CA ASN A 54 14.98 0.78 12.87
C ASN A 54 15.57 -0.08 13.99
N THR A 55 14.77 -0.49 14.97
CA THR A 55 15.21 -1.32 16.11
C THR A 55 15.04 -2.82 15.88
N THR A 56 14.43 -3.24 14.78
CA THR A 56 14.19 -4.66 14.45
C THR A 56 14.85 -5.05 13.14
N ASP A 57 14.85 -6.34 12.81
CA ASP A 57 15.43 -6.83 11.55
C ASP A 57 14.62 -6.42 10.30
N VAL A 58 13.45 -5.79 10.45
CA VAL A 58 12.69 -5.19 9.34
C VAL A 58 13.52 -4.14 8.58
N ARG A 59 14.43 -3.42 9.26
CA ARG A 59 15.36 -2.46 8.63
C ARG A 59 16.23 -3.04 7.52
N ARG A 60 16.38 -4.37 7.45
CA ARG A 60 17.20 -5.05 6.45
C ARG A 60 16.50 -5.21 5.10
N ILE A 61 15.19 -4.97 5.03
CA ILE A 61 14.44 -5.04 3.77
C ILE A 61 14.83 -3.83 2.90
N LYS A 62 15.53 -4.09 1.78
CA LYS A 62 15.89 -3.07 0.79
C LYS A 62 14.66 -2.72 -0.06
N LEU A 63 14.49 -1.43 -0.37
CA LEU A 63 13.33 -0.91 -1.10
C LEU A 63 13.77 -0.08 -2.30
N THR A 64 13.05 -0.23 -3.42
CA THR A 64 13.10 0.69 -4.56
C THR A 64 12.27 1.93 -4.24
N LEU A 65 12.81 3.10 -4.57
CA LEU A 65 12.11 4.38 -4.40
C LEU A 65 11.41 4.77 -5.70
N LEU A 66 10.12 5.05 -5.61
CA LEU A 66 9.30 5.66 -6.65
C LEU A 66 9.12 7.12 -6.32
N VAL A 67 10.00 7.97 -6.84
CA VAL A 67 9.99 9.41 -6.55
C VAL A 67 9.02 10.13 -7.50
N ASN A 68 8.10 10.89 -6.93
CA ASN A 68 7.21 11.83 -7.59
C ASN A 68 7.50 13.26 -7.06
N GLY A 69 6.99 14.30 -7.71
CA GLY A 69 7.26 15.70 -7.36
C GLY A 69 6.79 16.10 -5.96
N ASP A 70 5.73 15.48 -5.45
CA ASP A 70 5.13 15.76 -4.13
C ASP A 70 5.32 14.64 -3.10
N GLU A 71 5.75 13.44 -3.52
CA GLU A 71 5.87 12.27 -2.64
C GLU A 71 6.86 11.21 -3.12
N VAL A 72 7.17 10.24 -2.25
CA VAL A 72 7.97 9.07 -2.58
C VAL A 72 7.24 7.81 -2.13
N LYS A 73 6.81 6.98 -3.10
CA LYS A 73 6.29 5.64 -2.83
C LYS A 73 7.46 4.64 -2.83
N ARG A 74 7.29 3.49 -2.16
CA ARG A 74 8.39 2.51 -2.01
C ARG A 74 7.90 1.09 -2.19
N GLY A 75 8.64 0.30 -2.95
CA GLY A 75 8.25 -1.07 -3.23
C GLY A 75 9.43 -1.92 -3.63
N ILE A 76 9.19 -3.22 -3.74
CA ILE A 76 10.09 -4.13 -4.45
C ILE A 76 9.50 -4.31 -5.83
N ILE A 77 10.19 -3.81 -6.84
CA ILE A 77 9.75 -3.78 -8.23
C ILE A 77 10.76 -4.58 -9.04
N SER A 78 10.26 -5.57 -9.77
CA SER A 78 11.08 -6.42 -10.62
C SER A 78 11.01 -5.93 -12.06
N ASN A 79 12.10 -6.12 -12.81
CA ASN A 79 12.09 -5.84 -14.24
C ASN A 79 11.00 -6.68 -14.94
N GLY A 80 10.30 -6.08 -15.92
CA GLY A 80 9.16 -6.70 -16.60
C GLY A 80 7.85 -6.71 -15.83
N SER A 81 7.73 -5.90 -14.76
CA SER A 81 6.46 -5.70 -14.04
C SER A 81 5.39 -5.12 -14.97
N GLU A 82 4.16 -5.59 -14.83
CA GLU A 82 3.00 -5.00 -15.49
C GLU A 82 2.43 -3.83 -14.68
N PHE A 83 1.90 -2.84 -15.38
CA PHE A 83 1.34 -1.65 -14.78
C PHE A 83 -0.14 -1.47 -15.14
N PHE A 84 -0.96 -1.18 -14.13
CA PHE A 84 -2.38 -0.92 -14.28
C PHE A 84 -2.75 0.30 -13.44
N GLY A 85 -3.23 1.36 -14.08
CA GLY A 85 -3.72 2.56 -13.41
C GLY A 85 -5.23 2.66 -13.49
N ALA A 86 -5.89 3.11 -12.42
CA ALA A 86 -7.32 3.38 -12.44
C ALA A 86 -7.57 4.79 -11.91
N ASP A 87 -8.16 5.67 -12.71
CA ASP A 87 -8.49 7.03 -12.27
C ASP A 87 -9.68 7.62 -13.04
N PRO A 88 -10.69 8.21 -12.37
CA PRO A 88 -11.75 8.91 -13.08
C PRO A 88 -11.31 10.16 -13.88
N VAL A 89 -10.09 10.68 -13.67
CA VAL A 89 -9.48 11.80 -14.42
C VAL A 89 -8.89 11.30 -15.73
N THR A 90 -9.60 11.54 -16.83
CA THR A 90 -9.26 10.94 -18.13
C THR A 90 -8.34 11.76 -19.01
N THR A 91 -8.13 13.06 -18.74
CA THR A 91 -7.35 13.93 -19.64
C THR A 91 -5.85 13.83 -19.38
N THR A 92 -5.44 14.05 -18.14
CA THR A 92 -4.01 14.09 -17.78
C THR A 92 -3.48 12.70 -17.44
N ASN A 93 -4.20 11.96 -16.59
CA ASN A 93 -3.70 10.69 -16.02
C ASN A 93 -3.78 9.53 -17.04
N ALA A 94 -4.78 9.52 -17.92
CA ALA A 94 -4.85 8.51 -18.98
C ALA A 94 -3.64 8.60 -19.94
N HIS A 95 -3.21 9.81 -20.28
CA HIS A 95 -2.07 10.03 -21.16
C HIS A 95 -0.75 9.62 -20.51
N ILE A 96 -0.58 9.87 -19.21
CA ILE A 96 0.62 9.49 -18.46
C ILE A 96 0.67 7.97 -18.27
N PHE A 97 -0.37 7.38 -17.68
CA PHE A 97 -0.39 5.96 -17.35
C PHE A 97 -0.51 5.05 -18.56
N GLY A 98 -1.15 5.51 -19.63
CA GLY A 98 -1.21 4.79 -20.90
C GLY A 98 0.16 4.56 -21.56
N ARG A 99 1.20 5.32 -21.18
CA ARG A 99 2.57 5.14 -21.71
C ARG A 99 3.32 3.98 -21.05
N ILE A 100 2.97 3.64 -19.81
CA ILE A 100 3.68 2.65 -19.00
C ILE A 100 2.85 1.40 -18.71
N GLY A 101 1.54 1.43 -19.01
CA GLY A 101 0.66 0.28 -18.84
C GLY A 101 -0.77 0.53 -19.30
N LYS A 102 -1.71 -0.24 -18.73
CA LYS A 102 -3.14 -0.13 -19.07
C LYS A 102 -3.85 0.79 -18.10
N PHE A 103 -4.53 1.80 -18.63
CA PHE A 103 -5.31 2.76 -17.85
C PHE A 103 -6.81 2.45 -17.90
N PHE A 104 -7.49 2.59 -16.77
CA PHE A 104 -8.94 2.43 -16.64
C PHE A 104 -9.58 3.72 -16.10
N PRO A 105 -10.53 4.33 -16.82
CA PRO A 105 -11.14 5.60 -16.42
C PRO A 105 -12.23 5.41 -15.35
N VAL A 106 -11.91 4.76 -14.23
CA VAL A 106 -12.85 4.43 -13.14
C VAL A 106 -12.25 4.72 -11.79
N ALA A 107 -13.10 5.03 -10.81
CA ALA A 107 -12.70 5.05 -9.40
C ALA A 107 -12.77 3.63 -8.83
N VAL A 108 -11.81 3.25 -7.98
CA VAL A 108 -11.83 1.95 -7.29
C VAL A 108 -12.22 2.17 -5.83
N SER A 109 -13.20 1.42 -5.34
CA SER A 109 -13.67 1.51 -3.95
C SER A 109 -14.18 0.17 -3.42
N ASN A 110 -14.82 0.16 -2.25
CA ASN A 110 -15.48 -1.01 -1.67
C ASN A 110 -16.90 -1.25 -2.24
N LEU A 111 -17.30 -0.49 -3.27
CA LEU A 111 -18.63 -0.56 -3.86
C LEU A 111 -18.58 -0.35 -5.38
N SER A 112 -19.65 -0.73 -6.07
CA SER A 112 -19.83 -0.50 -7.51
C SER A 112 -21.03 0.39 -7.75
N GLY A 113 -20.97 1.23 -8.79
CA GLY A 113 -22.08 2.11 -9.20
C GLY A 113 -21.65 3.56 -9.38
N LEU A 114 -22.62 4.43 -9.65
CA LEU A 114 -22.37 5.86 -9.76
C LEU A 114 -22.42 6.51 -8.37
N SER A 115 -21.35 7.18 -7.98
CA SER A 115 -21.28 7.92 -6.71
C SER A 115 -20.40 9.16 -6.85
N TYR A 116 -20.47 10.06 -5.87
CA TYR A 116 -19.63 11.24 -5.82
C TYR A 116 -18.22 10.88 -5.38
N SER A 117 -17.24 11.36 -6.14
CA SER A 117 -15.83 11.43 -5.76
C SER A 117 -15.35 12.86 -5.73
N THR A 118 -14.38 13.14 -4.87
CA THR A 118 -13.64 14.40 -4.89
C THR A 118 -12.49 14.23 -5.87
N ILE A 119 -12.42 15.08 -6.88
CA ILE A 119 -11.43 15.00 -7.95
C ILE A 119 -10.60 16.28 -7.95
N ARG A 120 -9.28 16.13 -8.07
CA ARG A 120 -8.38 17.26 -8.27
C ARG A 120 -8.41 17.70 -9.74
N ALA A 121 -8.90 18.90 -9.99
CA ALA A 121 -8.90 19.52 -11.31
C ALA A 121 -7.49 20.06 -11.67
N ASP A 122 -7.26 20.35 -12.96
CA ASP A 122 -5.96 20.82 -13.46
C ASP A 122 -5.47 22.12 -12.80
N ASN A 123 -6.40 22.96 -12.30
CA ASN A 123 -6.08 24.17 -11.54
C ASN A 123 -5.70 23.90 -10.06
N GLY A 124 -5.59 22.63 -9.66
CA GLY A 124 -5.30 22.20 -8.29
C GLY A 124 -6.49 22.22 -7.34
N SER A 125 -7.66 22.68 -7.77
CA SER A 125 -8.87 22.70 -6.92
C SER A 125 -9.54 21.33 -6.85
N TYR A 126 -10.17 21.03 -5.70
CA TYR A 126 -10.94 19.81 -5.51
C TYR A 126 -12.41 20.04 -5.84
N VAL A 127 -12.93 19.27 -6.79
CA VAL A 127 -14.31 19.34 -7.26
C VAL A 127 -15.02 18.01 -7.04
N LYS A 128 -16.25 18.06 -6.52
CA LYS A 128 -17.09 16.86 -6.43
C LYS A 128 -17.68 16.54 -7.80
N ARG A 129 -17.51 15.31 -8.26
CA ARG A 129 -18.11 14.81 -9.50
C ARG A 129 -18.69 13.42 -9.30
N THR A 130 -19.76 13.13 -10.03
CA THR A 130 -20.29 11.77 -10.12
C THR A 130 -19.41 10.95 -11.05
N VAL A 131 -18.89 9.83 -10.57
CA VAL A 131 -18.01 8.93 -11.32
C VAL A 131 -18.47 7.49 -11.17
N ALA A 132 -18.05 6.65 -12.11
CA ALA A 132 -18.21 5.21 -12.00
C ALA A 132 -17.21 4.65 -10.99
N HIS A 133 -17.74 4.02 -9.94
CA HIS A 133 -16.97 3.23 -8.99
C HIS A 133 -17.05 1.75 -9.36
N VAL A 134 -15.92 1.07 -9.22
CA VAL A 134 -15.79 -0.38 -9.35
C VAL A 134 -15.24 -0.95 -8.05
N HIS A 135 -15.91 -1.98 -7.54
CA HIS A 135 -15.43 -2.72 -6.37
C HIS A 135 -14.02 -3.28 -6.62
N LEU A 136 -13.08 -3.09 -5.68
CA LEU A 136 -11.67 -3.50 -5.82
C LEU A 136 -11.50 -4.94 -6.35
N ALA A 137 -12.20 -5.91 -5.76
CA ALA A 137 -12.11 -7.29 -6.21
C ALA A 137 -12.56 -7.48 -7.67
N THR A 138 -13.62 -6.80 -8.11
CA THR A 138 -14.10 -6.82 -9.50
C THR A 138 -13.06 -6.19 -10.42
N PHE A 139 -12.50 -5.05 -10.02
CA PHE A 139 -11.44 -4.38 -10.78
C PHE A 139 -10.25 -5.33 -11.01
N LEU A 140 -9.73 -5.94 -9.95
CA LEU A 140 -8.59 -6.84 -10.03
C LEU A 140 -8.88 -8.11 -10.86
N THR A 141 -10.04 -8.73 -10.66
CA THR A 141 -10.35 -10.04 -11.28
C THR A 141 -10.92 -9.94 -12.69
N GLN A 142 -11.69 -8.90 -13.00
CA GLN A 142 -12.43 -8.80 -14.27
C GLN A 142 -11.83 -7.77 -15.23
N MET A 143 -11.20 -6.70 -14.73
CA MET A 143 -10.66 -5.62 -15.57
C MET A 143 -9.16 -5.76 -15.79
N VAL A 144 -8.40 -5.92 -14.69
CA VAL A 144 -6.96 -6.18 -14.70
C VAL A 144 -6.67 -7.65 -15.02
N ASN A 145 -7.55 -8.55 -14.57
CA ASN A 145 -7.38 -10.00 -14.69
C ASN A 145 -6.07 -10.49 -14.02
N ARG A 146 -5.80 -9.99 -12.80
CA ARG A 146 -4.68 -10.43 -11.95
C ARG A 146 -5.17 -10.66 -10.53
N THR A 147 -4.79 -11.78 -9.96
CA THR A 147 -5.09 -12.15 -8.57
C THR A 147 -3.89 -12.04 -7.65
N ARG A 148 -2.68 -11.87 -8.19
CA ARG A 148 -1.45 -11.63 -7.44
C ARG A 148 -0.94 -10.24 -7.77
N ILE A 149 -0.95 -9.37 -6.76
CA ILE A 149 -0.59 -7.96 -6.86
C ILE A 149 0.64 -7.72 -6.01
N ASP A 150 1.71 -7.27 -6.66
CA ASP A 150 3.01 -7.11 -5.99
C ASP A 150 3.10 -5.82 -5.19
N ASN A 151 2.60 -4.74 -5.79
CA ASN A 151 2.52 -3.41 -5.22
C ASN A 151 1.17 -2.82 -5.62
N LEU A 152 0.34 -2.51 -4.63
CA LEU A 152 -0.83 -1.64 -4.79
C LEU A 152 -0.44 -0.26 -4.27
N LEU A 153 -0.69 0.79 -5.04
CA LEU A 153 -0.43 2.16 -4.62
C LEU A 153 -1.80 2.82 -4.53
N MET A 154 -2.06 3.53 -3.45
CA MET A 154 -3.36 4.11 -3.13
C MET A 154 -3.19 5.57 -2.73
N ASP A 155 -3.86 6.43 -3.47
CA ASP A 155 -4.02 7.86 -3.23
C ASP A 155 -5.42 8.22 -3.74
N ASN A 156 -6.46 7.77 -3.05
CA ASN A 156 -7.83 7.76 -3.60
C ASN A 156 -8.79 8.76 -2.94
N GLU A 157 -8.25 9.68 -2.13
CA GLU A 157 -8.97 10.84 -1.60
C GLU A 157 -10.11 10.46 -0.61
N GLY A 158 -9.93 9.39 0.16
CA GLY A 158 -10.83 8.97 1.25
C GLY A 158 -11.21 7.47 1.31
N PRO A 159 -11.44 6.76 0.19
CA PRO A 159 -11.71 5.33 0.19
C PRO A 159 -10.64 4.45 0.86
N GLU A 160 -9.45 4.96 1.20
CA GLU A 160 -8.44 4.23 1.97
C GLU A 160 -9.02 3.74 3.31
N TYR A 161 -9.89 4.54 3.94
CA TYR A 161 -10.52 4.20 5.22
C TYR A 161 -11.56 3.08 5.13
N ASP A 162 -12.04 2.76 3.94
CA ASP A 162 -12.95 1.63 3.72
C ASP A 162 -12.18 0.41 3.14
N LEU A 163 -11.23 0.65 2.23
CA LEU A 163 -10.45 -0.40 1.57
C LEU A 163 -9.42 -1.06 2.50
N ILE A 164 -8.68 -0.28 3.30
CA ILE A 164 -7.64 -0.86 4.15
C ILE A 164 -8.22 -1.79 5.22
N PRO A 165 -9.25 -1.43 5.99
CA PRO A 165 -9.91 -2.37 6.89
C PRO A 165 -10.44 -3.62 6.18
N MET A 166 -11.08 -3.46 5.02
CA MET A 166 -11.58 -4.57 4.20
C MET A 166 -10.46 -5.56 3.83
N ILE A 167 -9.28 -5.06 3.45
CA ILE A 167 -8.14 -5.88 3.04
C ILE A 167 -7.44 -6.52 4.26
N THR A 168 -7.21 -5.73 5.30
CA THR A 168 -6.23 -6.06 6.35
C THR A 168 -6.86 -6.60 7.64
N ILE A 169 -8.11 -6.23 7.90
CA ILE A 169 -8.88 -6.62 9.09
C ILE A 169 -9.92 -7.67 8.71
N ASP A 170 -10.82 -7.33 7.79
CA ASP A 170 -11.95 -8.19 7.41
C ASP A 170 -11.49 -9.39 6.55
N ASN A 171 -10.32 -9.26 5.91
CA ASN A 171 -9.65 -10.34 5.19
C ASN A 171 -10.55 -11.00 4.11
N VAL A 172 -11.24 -10.18 3.31
CA VAL A 172 -12.22 -10.65 2.31
C VAL A 172 -11.60 -11.08 0.98
N LEU A 173 -10.38 -10.64 0.67
CA LEU A 173 -9.72 -10.91 -0.61
C LEU A 173 -9.32 -12.38 -0.85
N PRO A 174 -8.89 -13.16 0.15
CA PRO A 174 -8.57 -14.58 -0.03
C PRO A 174 -9.72 -15.44 -0.55
N GLU A 175 -10.98 -15.11 -0.22
CA GLU A 175 -12.16 -15.82 -0.75
C GLU A 175 -12.27 -15.74 -2.28
N LYS A 176 -11.63 -14.72 -2.87
CA LYS A 176 -11.56 -14.49 -4.31
C LYS A 176 -10.20 -14.84 -4.90
N ASN A 177 -9.37 -15.56 -4.14
CA ASN A 177 -8.00 -15.94 -4.49
C ASN A 177 -7.08 -14.73 -4.76
N ILE A 178 -7.40 -13.55 -4.21
CA ILE A 178 -6.62 -12.33 -4.41
C ILE A 178 -5.58 -12.21 -3.28
N VAL A 179 -4.33 -11.91 -3.64
CA VAL A 179 -3.22 -11.63 -2.73
C VAL A 179 -2.55 -10.32 -3.13
N ILE A 180 -2.39 -9.43 -2.16
CA ILE A 180 -1.66 -8.16 -2.32
C ILE A 180 -0.44 -8.19 -1.40
N CYS A 181 0.77 -8.20 -1.98
CA CYS A 181 2.01 -8.33 -1.21
C CYS A 181 2.44 -7.03 -0.54
N GLN A 182 2.35 -5.90 -1.24
CA GLN A 182 2.75 -4.59 -0.70
C GLN A 182 1.68 -3.56 -1.03
N MET A 183 1.47 -2.61 -0.12
CA MET A 183 0.64 -1.44 -0.39
C MET A 183 1.40 -0.16 -0.01
N ASN A 184 1.25 0.91 -0.78
CA ASN A 184 1.57 2.27 -0.33
C ASN A 184 0.25 3.04 -0.28
N VAL A 185 -0.07 3.64 0.85
CA VAL A 185 -1.40 4.22 1.09
C VAL A 185 -1.24 5.64 1.60
N GLU A 186 -1.78 6.63 0.90
CA GLU A 186 -1.87 8.00 1.39
C GLU A 186 -3.13 8.17 2.25
N PHE A 187 -2.97 8.16 3.57
CA PHE A 187 -4.11 8.40 4.47
C PHE A 187 -4.42 9.89 4.56
N HIS A 188 -5.47 10.30 3.86
CA HIS A 188 -5.93 11.69 3.83
C HIS A 188 -6.50 12.16 5.17
N ASN A 189 -6.04 13.32 5.68
CA ASN A 189 -6.38 13.81 7.01
C ASN A 189 -7.64 14.69 7.08
N TRP A 190 -8.15 15.16 5.93
CA TRP A 190 -9.25 16.13 5.83
C TRP A 190 -10.63 15.50 5.72
N VAL A 191 -10.70 14.18 5.62
CA VAL A 191 -11.99 13.47 5.63
C VAL A 191 -12.52 13.47 7.06
N SER A 192 -13.82 13.71 7.25
CA SER A 192 -14.51 13.64 8.56
C SER A 192 -14.34 12.29 9.28
N LYS A 193 -13.87 11.25 8.56
CA LYS A 193 -13.50 9.92 9.04
C LYS A 193 -12.02 9.75 9.43
N GLY A 194 -11.11 10.64 9.00
CA GLY A 194 -9.68 10.32 8.98
C GLY A 194 -9.04 10.18 10.37
N ARG A 195 -9.15 11.24 11.18
CA ARG A 195 -8.58 11.22 12.54
C ARG A 195 -9.23 10.19 13.47
N PRO A 196 -10.57 10.00 13.49
CA PRO A 196 -11.19 9.02 14.39
C PRO A 196 -10.94 7.56 13.98
N CYS A 197 -10.84 7.27 12.69
CA CYS A 197 -10.75 5.89 12.21
C CYS A 197 -9.32 5.35 12.20
N LEU A 198 -8.31 6.17 11.89
CA LEU A 198 -6.93 5.67 11.75
C LEU A 198 -6.43 4.86 12.95
N PRO A 199 -6.62 5.27 14.23
CA PRO A 199 -6.20 4.47 15.37
C PRO A 199 -6.82 3.07 15.40
N ASN A 200 -8.10 2.96 15.02
CA ASN A 200 -8.81 1.69 14.97
C ASN A 200 -8.31 0.82 13.83
N VAL A 201 -8.02 1.41 12.67
CA VAL A 201 -7.40 0.69 11.54
C VAL A 201 -6.04 0.15 11.97
N MET A 202 -5.15 0.98 12.53
CA MET A 202 -3.82 0.55 12.96
C MET A 202 -3.87 -0.54 14.04
N SER A 203 -4.72 -0.36 15.05
CA SER A 203 -4.85 -1.34 16.12
C SER A 203 -5.42 -2.66 15.58
N GLY A 204 -6.46 -2.62 14.74
CA GLY A 204 -7.03 -3.80 14.11
C GLY A 204 -6.01 -4.54 13.24
N MET A 205 -5.23 -3.82 12.44
CA MET A 205 -4.14 -4.39 11.64
C MET A 205 -3.09 -5.09 12.51
N LEU A 206 -2.66 -4.43 13.59
CA LEU A 206 -1.73 -5.01 14.56
C LEU A 206 -2.33 -6.20 15.32
N GLN A 207 -3.64 -6.27 15.51
CA GLN A 207 -4.31 -7.42 16.12
C GLN A 207 -4.40 -8.61 15.17
N GLN A 208 -4.63 -8.37 13.88
CA GLN A 208 -4.63 -9.45 12.88
C GLN A 208 -3.22 -9.94 12.55
N GLY A 209 -2.23 -9.04 12.43
CA GLY A 209 -0.84 -9.38 12.14
C GLY A 209 -0.61 -9.95 10.73
N ARG A 210 -1.53 -9.67 9.80
CA ARG A 210 -1.43 -10.07 8.38
C ARG A 210 -0.53 -9.12 7.60
N TYR A 211 -0.56 -7.84 7.97
CA TYR A 211 0.21 -6.76 7.36
C TYR A 211 1.03 -5.99 8.40
N ALA A 212 2.19 -5.49 8.00
CA ALA A 212 3.03 -4.58 8.79
C ALA A 212 3.12 -3.19 8.17
N HIS A 213 3.03 -2.15 9.01
CA HIS A 213 3.31 -0.75 8.66
C HIS A 213 4.82 -0.49 8.78
N THR A 214 5.48 -0.30 7.65
CA THR A 214 6.95 -0.18 7.59
C THR A 214 7.43 1.24 7.35
N MET A 215 6.51 2.18 7.14
CA MET A 215 6.77 3.60 7.03
C MET A 215 5.43 4.32 7.18
N PHE A 216 5.38 5.45 7.88
CA PHE A 216 4.16 6.25 8.00
C PHE A 216 4.57 7.73 8.05
N MET A 217 4.65 8.38 6.88
CA MET A 217 4.88 9.83 6.78
C MET A 217 3.75 10.45 5.96
N ASN A 218 3.99 10.70 4.66
CA ASN A 218 2.95 11.10 3.71
C ASN A 218 2.23 9.87 3.15
N THR A 219 2.96 8.76 2.99
CA THR A 219 2.42 7.45 2.62
C THR A 219 2.75 6.41 3.68
N ASP A 220 1.78 5.54 3.95
CA ASP A 220 1.91 4.35 4.75
C ASP A 220 2.31 3.16 3.88
N ARG A 221 3.40 2.47 4.23
CA ARG A 221 3.83 1.27 3.51
C ARG A 221 3.43 0.01 4.26
N LEU A 222 2.52 -0.76 3.66
CA LEU A 222 2.05 -2.04 4.18
C LEU A 222 2.74 -3.21 3.50
N VAL A 223 3.15 -4.21 4.29
CA VAL A 223 3.78 -5.45 3.81
C VAL A 223 3.02 -6.67 4.30
N LYS A 224 2.64 -7.58 3.40
CA LYS A 224 1.99 -8.85 3.74
C LYS A 224 2.99 -9.82 4.36
N ILE A 225 2.70 -10.27 5.58
CA ILE A 225 3.60 -11.13 6.39
C ILE A 225 3.18 -12.60 6.26
N ASP A 226 1.88 -12.85 6.19
CA ASP A 226 1.25 -14.18 6.19
C ASP A 226 1.17 -14.82 4.80
N CYS A 227 2.17 -14.56 3.94
CA CYS A 227 2.25 -15.13 2.59
C CYS A 227 3.69 -15.52 2.26
N GLU A 228 3.94 -16.81 2.02
CA GLU A 228 5.27 -17.32 1.68
C GLU A 228 5.78 -16.71 0.35
N ASP A 229 4.92 -16.64 -0.66
CA ASP A 229 5.27 -16.09 -1.98
C ASP A 229 5.65 -14.61 -1.90
N CYS A 230 4.92 -13.79 -1.11
CA CYS A 230 5.30 -12.41 -0.86
C CYS A 230 6.61 -12.35 -0.04
N GLY A 231 6.74 -13.24 0.94
CA GLY A 231 7.91 -13.41 1.79
C GLY A 231 9.21 -13.51 1.00
N ARG A 232 9.26 -14.36 -0.04
CA ARG A 232 10.45 -14.54 -0.87
C ARG A 232 10.99 -13.24 -1.48
N LYS A 233 10.10 -12.28 -1.78
CA LYS A 233 10.50 -10.97 -2.33
C LYS A 233 11.29 -10.13 -1.34
N TYR A 234 11.06 -10.35 -0.04
CA TYR A 234 11.78 -9.64 1.03
C TYR A 234 13.12 -10.31 1.38
N SER A 235 13.41 -11.50 0.85
CA SER A 235 14.65 -12.25 1.13
C SER A 235 15.73 -12.12 0.05
N ASP A 236 15.36 -11.80 -1.19
CA ASP A 236 16.31 -11.53 -2.27
C ASP A 236 16.90 -10.12 -2.13
N THR A 237 17.76 -9.91 -1.13
CA THR A 237 18.50 -8.67 -0.95
C THR A 237 19.97 -8.88 -1.29
N GLY A 238 20.26 -9.03 -2.59
CA GLY A 238 21.58 -8.79 -3.18
C GLY A 238 21.91 -7.30 -3.27
N ASP A 239 23.12 -6.95 -3.74
CA ASP A 239 23.73 -5.63 -3.52
C ASP A 239 23.32 -4.48 -4.45
N ASP A 240 22.30 -4.64 -5.28
CA ASP A 240 21.98 -3.62 -6.28
C ASP A 240 20.81 -2.72 -5.86
N VAL A 241 21.14 -1.47 -5.50
CA VAL A 241 20.18 -0.38 -5.43
C VAL A 241 19.84 0.03 -6.87
N ALA A 242 18.74 -0.48 -7.41
CA ALA A 242 18.13 0.15 -8.56
C ALA A 242 17.53 1.49 -8.12
N LYS A 243 18.31 2.57 -8.21
CA LYS A 243 17.77 3.93 -8.28
C LYS A 243 17.21 4.11 -9.67
N GLU A 244 15.99 3.62 -9.92
CA GLU A 244 15.26 4.06 -11.10
C GLU A 244 14.75 5.48 -10.81
N ASN A 245 15.45 6.47 -11.37
CA ASN A 245 14.98 7.84 -11.40
C ASN A 245 13.80 7.89 -12.37
N PHE A 246 12.58 7.81 -11.84
CA PHE A 246 11.36 8.17 -12.54
C PHE A 246 11.22 9.71 -12.70
N SER A 247 12.32 10.47 -12.57
CA SER A 247 12.33 11.95 -12.62
C SER A 247 11.86 12.53 -13.95
N ASP A 248 11.92 11.74 -15.03
CA ASP A 248 11.42 12.12 -16.36
C ASP A 248 10.01 11.58 -16.65
N SER A 249 9.39 10.87 -15.69
CA SER A 249 7.97 10.56 -15.73
C SER A 249 7.18 11.69 -15.05
N PRO A 250 6.38 12.46 -15.80
CA PRO A 250 5.50 13.44 -15.19
C PRO A 250 4.47 12.68 -14.33
N ILE A 251 4.58 12.86 -13.02
CA ILE A 251 3.57 12.56 -12.00
C ILE A 251 3.16 11.07 -11.93
N LEU A 252 3.88 10.30 -11.12
CA LEU A 252 3.49 8.94 -10.75
C LEU A 252 2.45 8.97 -9.61
N LYS A 253 1.26 9.54 -9.86
CA LYS A 253 0.09 9.47 -8.96
C LYS A 253 -0.71 8.19 -9.25
N LEU A 254 -0.27 7.08 -8.71
CA LEU A 254 -1.02 5.83 -8.79
C LEU A 254 -2.09 5.80 -7.71
N LEU A 255 -3.35 5.99 -8.12
CA LEU A 255 -4.55 5.85 -7.29
C LEU A 255 -4.79 4.40 -6.84
#